data_AF-A0A640RY61-F1
#
_entry.id   AF-A0A640RY61-F1
#
_cell.length_a   1.000
_cell.length_b   1.000
_cell.length_c   1.000
_cell.angle_alpha   90.00
_cell.angle_beta   90.00
_cell.angle_gamma   90.00
#
_symmetry.space_group_name_H-M   'P 1'
#
loop_
_entity.id
_entity.type
_entity.pdbx_description
1 polymer ?
#
loop_
_entity_poly.entity_id
_entity_poly.type
_entity_poly.pdbx_seq_one_letter_code
_entity_poly.pdbx_strand_id
1 'polypeptide(L)'
;MTPAAALDAVIADVRSHPVDPGPGGFFTALRHIDLLSHLALRFAGDAHYHLDSAHETGSAWHPVEALTNTAVPLSRAQYHYAQAMIPLATLSKPNPDTSTAARLHDIEHHCTLRTQLHAAAQSLDEARTTLRTPTPARPPSPTAPPPVATSEQTASRRAR
;
A
#
# COMPACT_ATOMS: atom_id res chain seq x y z
N MET A 1 15.27 -8.55 -9.89
CA MET A 1 13.86 -8.22 -10.23
C MET A 1 13.56 -6.84 -9.67
N THR A 2 12.99 -5.93 -10.48
CA THR A 2 12.65 -4.56 -10.06
C THR A 2 11.36 -4.55 -9.22
N PRO A 3 11.11 -3.50 -8.41
CA PRO A 3 9.85 -3.36 -7.68
C PRO A 3 8.62 -3.40 -8.60
N ALA A 4 8.69 -2.73 -9.75
CA ALA A 4 7.60 -2.73 -10.74
C ALA A 4 7.34 -4.13 -11.32
N ALA A 5 8.39 -4.89 -11.63
CA ALA A 5 8.24 -6.27 -12.10
C ALA A 5 7.66 -7.19 -11.02
N ALA A 6 8.03 -6.98 -9.75
CA ALA A 6 7.49 -7.74 -8.61
C ALA A 6 5.98 -7.49 -8.45
N LEU A 7 5.55 -6.22 -8.46
CA LEU A 7 4.13 -5.86 -8.41
C LEU A 7 3.35 -6.41 -9.61
N ASP A 8 3.91 -6.30 -10.82
CA ASP A 8 3.29 -6.83 -12.03
C ASP A 8 3.09 -8.35 -11.96
N ALA A 9 4.06 -9.08 -11.40
CA ALA A 9 3.95 -10.52 -11.17
C ALA A 9 2.83 -10.85 -10.17
N VAL A 10 2.71 -10.09 -9.07
CA VAL A 10 1.63 -10.25 -8.08
C VAL A 10 0.26 -9.98 -8.71
N ILE A 11 0.13 -8.90 -9.51
CA ILE A 11 -1.12 -8.59 -10.21
C ILE A 11 -1.49 -9.71 -11.19
N ALA A 12 -0.52 -10.25 -11.92
CA ALA A 12 -0.74 -11.36 -12.83
C ALA A 12 -1.18 -12.63 -12.08
N ASP A 13 -0.57 -12.92 -10.93
CA ASP A 13 -0.93 -14.07 -10.08
C ASP A 13 -2.37 -13.95 -9.55
N VAL A 14 -2.72 -12.78 -9.00
CA VAL A 14 -4.07 -12.47 -8.51
C VAL A 14 -5.12 -12.63 -9.61
N ARG A 15 -4.82 -12.18 -10.83
CA ARG A 15 -5.73 -12.31 -11.98
C ARG A 15 -5.87 -13.76 -12.46
N SER A 16 -4.83 -14.56 -12.30
CA SER A 16 -4.82 -15.98 -12.70
C SER A 16 -5.56 -16.86 -11.68
N HIS A 17 -5.75 -16.38 -10.45
CA HIS A 17 -6.41 -17.10 -9.37
C HIS A 17 -7.59 -16.28 -8.83
N PRO A 18 -8.68 -16.13 -9.60
CA PRO A 18 -9.82 -15.33 -9.16
C PRO A 18 -10.45 -15.91 -7.89
N VAL A 19 -10.86 -15.04 -6.97
CA VAL A 19 -11.60 -15.42 -5.77
C VAL A 19 -13.04 -15.77 -6.18
N ASP A 20 -13.40 -17.05 -6.03
CA ASP A 20 -14.77 -17.52 -6.20
C ASP A 20 -15.59 -17.33 -4.91
N PRO A 21 -16.94 -17.35 -4.97
CA PRO A 21 -17.77 -17.29 -3.77
C PRO A 21 -17.89 -18.63 -3.02
N GLY A 22 -17.19 -19.68 -3.47
CA GLY A 22 -17.24 -21.01 -2.89
C GLY A 22 -16.16 -21.26 -1.84
N PRO A 23 -16.03 -22.52 -1.37
CA PRO A 23 -15.06 -22.90 -0.35
C PRO A 23 -13.60 -22.60 -0.74
N GLY A 24 -13.27 -22.62 -2.05
CA GLY A 24 -11.95 -22.30 -2.57
C GLY A 24 -11.61 -20.80 -2.51
N GLY A 25 -12.61 -19.94 -2.61
CA GLY A 25 -12.48 -18.49 -2.57
C GLY A 25 -11.86 -17.95 -1.29
N PHE A 26 -12.24 -18.51 -0.14
CA PHE A 26 -11.69 -18.11 1.17
C PHE A 26 -10.18 -18.32 1.24
N PHE A 27 -9.71 -19.51 0.80
CA PHE A 27 -8.28 -19.81 0.75
C PHE A 27 -7.55 -18.91 -0.26
N THR A 28 -8.17 -18.68 -1.42
CA THR A 28 -7.60 -17.82 -2.46
C THR A 28 -7.43 -16.37 -1.99
N ALA A 29 -8.42 -15.83 -1.25
CA ALA A 29 -8.33 -14.50 -0.66
C ALA A 29 -7.22 -14.42 0.40
N LEU A 30 -7.05 -15.43 1.26
CA LEU A 30 -5.93 -15.50 2.20
C LEU A 30 -4.57 -15.54 1.49
N ARG A 31 -4.44 -16.35 0.45
CA ARG A 31 -3.23 -16.40 -0.37
C ARG A 31 -2.91 -15.03 -0.96
N HIS A 32 -3.90 -14.28 -1.44
CA HIS A 32 -3.67 -12.92 -1.94
C HIS A 32 -3.20 -11.96 -0.84
N ILE A 33 -3.77 -12.02 0.36
CA ILE A 33 -3.31 -11.21 1.50
C ILE A 33 -1.85 -11.54 1.84
N ASP A 34 -1.50 -12.82 1.87
CA ASP A 34 -0.14 -13.29 2.14
C ASP A 34 0.85 -12.79 1.08
N LEU A 35 0.51 -12.94 -0.20
CA LEU A 35 1.30 -12.46 -1.32
C LEU A 35 1.54 -10.94 -1.26
N LEU A 36 0.49 -10.17 -0.95
CA LEU A 36 0.60 -8.72 -0.80
C LEU A 36 1.44 -8.32 0.42
N SER A 37 1.37 -9.10 1.50
CA SER A 37 2.20 -8.88 2.70
C SER A 37 3.67 -9.10 2.41
N HIS A 38 4.01 -10.15 1.67
CA HIS A 38 5.37 -10.41 1.21
C HIS A 38 5.88 -9.30 0.28
N LEU A 39 5.02 -8.80 -0.62
CA LEU A 39 5.37 -7.68 -1.51
C LEU A 39 5.63 -6.39 -0.72
N ALA A 40 4.79 -6.08 0.27
CA ALA A 40 4.96 -4.91 1.13
C ALA A 40 6.26 -4.98 1.94
N LEU A 41 6.57 -6.14 2.53
CA LEU A 41 7.82 -6.36 3.26
C LEU A 41 9.03 -6.17 2.36
N ARG A 42 8.98 -6.70 1.14
CA ARG A 42 10.02 -6.49 0.14
C ARG A 42 10.20 -5.01 -0.19
N PHE A 43 9.12 -4.28 -0.44
CA PHE A 43 9.20 -2.85 -0.77
C PHE A 43 9.77 -2.03 0.38
N ALA A 44 9.47 -2.39 1.63
CA ALA A 44 10.09 -1.78 2.79
C ALA A 44 11.61 -2.05 2.83
N GLY A 45 12.04 -3.28 2.53
CA GLY A 45 13.46 -3.61 2.42
C GLY A 45 14.17 -2.86 1.30
N ASP A 46 13.57 -2.80 0.10
CA ASP A 46 14.10 -2.06 -1.05
C ASP A 46 14.20 -0.55 -0.72
N ALA A 47 13.21 0.01 -0.04
CA ALA A 47 13.21 1.41 0.38
C ALA A 47 14.31 1.71 1.40
N HIS A 48 14.53 0.80 2.36
CA HIS A 48 15.60 0.94 3.34
C HIS A 48 16.99 0.89 2.68
N TYR A 49 17.20 -0.05 1.75
CA TYR A 49 18.45 -0.13 0.98
C TYR A 49 18.73 1.16 0.20
N HIS A 50 17.71 1.72 -0.46
CA HIS A 50 17.86 2.98 -1.20
C HIS A 50 18.09 4.18 -0.30
N LEU A 51 17.48 4.20 0.90
CA LEU A 51 17.69 5.23 1.90
C LEU A 51 19.14 5.26 2.39
N ASP A 52 19.71 4.10 2.72
CA ASP A 52 21.10 3.98 3.16
C ASP A 52 22.06 4.42 2.05
N SER A 53 21.82 3.96 0.81
CA SER A 53 22.61 4.37 -0.36
C SER A 53 22.55 5.87 -0.62
N ALA A 54 21.38 6.51 -0.47
CA ALA A 54 21.23 7.95 -0.64
C ALA A 54 22.03 8.76 0.39
N HIS A 55 22.12 8.28 1.64
CA HIS A 55 22.94 8.91 2.66
C HIS A 55 24.45 8.78 2.38
N GLU A 56 24.91 7.62 1.92
CA GLU A 56 26.33 7.37 1.67
C GLU A 56 26.86 8.04 0.41
N THR A 57 26.05 8.05 -0.67
CA THR A 57 26.51 8.43 -2.02
C THR A 57 25.89 9.72 -2.55
N GLY A 58 24.91 10.29 -1.85
CA GLY A 58 24.13 11.43 -2.35
C GLY A 58 23.20 11.06 -3.51
N SER A 59 22.86 9.77 -3.67
CA SER A 59 21.93 9.26 -4.68
C SER A 59 20.54 9.91 -4.57
N ALA A 60 19.77 9.83 -5.66
CA ALA A 60 18.42 10.37 -5.73
C ALA A 60 17.46 9.67 -4.74
N TRP A 61 16.66 10.46 -4.03
CA TRP A 61 15.62 10.01 -3.09
C TRP A 61 14.38 9.41 -3.77
N HIS A 62 14.23 9.61 -5.07
CA HIS A 62 13.04 9.22 -5.83
C HIS A 62 12.63 7.74 -5.67
N PRO A 63 13.55 6.75 -5.64
CA PRO A 63 13.17 5.36 -5.40
C PRO A 63 12.52 5.13 -4.03
N VAL A 64 12.98 5.83 -2.98
CA VAL A 64 12.42 5.72 -1.62
C VAL A 64 11.00 6.26 -1.61
N GLU A 65 10.78 7.45 -2.16
CA GLU A 65 9.45 8.09 -2.21
C GLU A 65 8.44 7.23 -2.98
N ALA A 66 8.84 6.70 -4.16
CA ALA A 66 7.97 5.85 -4.95
C ALA A 66 7.56 4.57 -4.19
N LEU A 67 8.51 3.91 -3.53
CA LEU A 67 8.25 2.70 -2.74
C LEU A 67 7.36 3.00 -1.52
N THR A 68 7.64 4.06 -0.78
CA THR A 68 6.83 4.48 0.37
C THR A 68 5.41 4.87 -0.05
N ASN A 69 5.26 5.64 -1.12
CA ASN A 69 3.94 6.05 -1.63
C ASN A 69 3.12 4.84 -2.11
N THR A 70 3.78 3.81 -2.63
CA THR A 70 3.11 2.58 -3.09
C THR A 70 2.57 1.73 -1.92
N ALA A 71 3.08 1.92 -0.69
CA ALA A 71 2.60 1.17 0.47
C ALA A 71 1.12 1.43 0.79
N VAL A 72 0.63 2.65 0.55
CA VAL A 72 -0.77 3.03 0.81
C VAL A 72 -1.77 2.22 -0.03
N PRO A 73 -1.69 2.23 -1.37
CA PRO A 73 -2.60 1.42 -2.18
C PRO A 73 -2.41 -0.09 -1.98
N LEU A 74 -1.21 -0.58 -1.67
CA LEU A 74 -1.01 -1.99 -1.30
C LEU A 74 -1.77 -2.38 -0.03
N SER A 75 -1.68 -1.53 1.01
CA SER A 75 -2.38 -1.75 2.28
C SER A 75 -3.90 -1.70 2.09
N ARG A 76 -4.38 -0.81 1.20
CA ARG A 76 -5.79 -0.74 0.83
C ARG A 76 -6.26 -2.01 0.10
N ALA A 77 -5.47 -2.56 -0.81
CA ALA A 77 -5.78 -3.83 -1.46
C ALA A 77 -5.91 -4.97 -0.44
N GLN A 78 -4.98 -5.08 0.52
CA GLN A 78 -5.04 -6.05 1.61
C GLN A 78 -6.29 -5.88 2.46
N TYR A 79 -6.64 -4.64 2.81
CA TYR A 79 -7.85 -4.33 3.57
C TYR A 79 -9.11 -4.82 2.84
N HIS A 80 -9.21 -4.60 1.54
CA HIS A 80 -10.36 -5.06 0.76
C HIS A 80 -10.45 -6.59 0.68
N TYR A 81 -9.32 -7.29 0.54
CA TYR A 81 -9.33 -8.75 0.67
C TYR A 81 -9.76 -9.21 2.06
N ALA A 82 -9.31 -8.54 3.12
CA ALA A 82 -9.73 -8.86 4.48
C ALA A 82 -11.24 -8.63 4.70
N GLN A 83 -11.81 -7.55 4.14
CA GLN A 83 -13.26 -7.30 4.16
C GLN A 83 -14.04 -8.34 3.36
N ALA A 84 -13.48 -8.86 2.26
CA ALA A 84 -14.10 -9.94 1.47
C ALA A 84 -14.20 -11.27 2.22
N MET A 85 -13.41 -11.48 3.29
CA MET A 85 -13.42 -12.72 4.07
C MET A 85 -14.76 -13.01 4.74
N ILE A 86 -15.48 -11.96 5.18
CA ILE A 86 -16.78 -12.11 5.86
C ILE A 86 -17.83 -12.72 4.91
N PRO A 87 -18.12 -12.13 3.73
CA PRO A 87 -19.07 -12.73 2.81
C PRO A 87 -18.58 -14.09 2.28
N LEU A 88 -17.26 -14.30 2.10
CA LEU A 88 -16.73 -15.61 1.71
C LEU A 88 -17.02 -16.70 2.75
N ALA A 89 -16.80 -16.40 4.03
CA ALA A 89 -17.08 -17.34 5.12
C ALA A 89 -18.59 -17.65 5.23
N THR A 90 -19.45 -16.66 4.95
CA THR A 90 -20.90 -16.86 4.95
C THR A 90 -21.35 -17.71 3.76
N LEU A 91 -20.93 -17.36 2.54
CA LEU A 91 -21.28 -18.06 1.30
C LEU A 91 -20.69 -19.47 1.22
N SER A 92 -19.59 -19.76 1.93
CA SER A 92 -19.00 -21.09 2.00
C SER A 92 -19.82 -22.08 2.85
N LYS A 93 -20.76 -21.60 3.68
CA LYS A 93 -21.58 -22.48 4.51
C LYS A 93 -22.71 -23.07 3.65
N PRO A 94 -22.95 -24.39 3.73
CA PRO A 94 -24.13 -24.97 3.13
C PRO A 94 -25.39 -24.33 3.75
N ASN A 95 -26.19 -23.65 2.94
CA ASN A 95 -27.47 -23.10 3.36
C ASN A 95 -28.61 -23.96 2.78
N PRO A 96 -29.23 -24.85 3.58
CA PRO A 96 -30.38 -25.63 3.11
C PRO A 96 -31.66 -24.79 3.03
N ASP A 97 -31.67 -23.57 3.59
CA ASP A 97 -32.84 -22.70 3.55
C ASP A 97 -33.00 -22.09 2.15
N THR A 98 -34.12 -22.40 1.51
CA THR A 98 -34.46 -21.89 0.18
C THR A 98 -35.41 -20.70 0.24
N SER A 99 -35.70 -20.18 1.44
CA SER A 99 -36.59 -19.06 1.67
C SER A 99 -36.16 -17.81 0.89
N THR A 100 -37.12 -16.96 0.53
CA THR A 100 -36.84 -15.69 -0.16
C THR A 100 -35.91 -14.79 0.66
N ALA A 101 -36.06 -14.79 1.98
CA ALA A 101 -35.20 -14.02 2.88
C ALA A 101 -33.74 -14.53 2.84
N ALA A 102 -33.53 -15.84 2.88
CA ALA A 102 -32.20 -16.44 2.75
C ALA A 102 -31.55 -16.07 1.41
N ARG A 103 -32.29 -16.15 0.30
CA ARG A 103 -31.78 -15.76 -1.03
C ARG A 103 -31.39 -14.29 -1.12
N LEU A 104 -32.17 -13.39 -0.53
CA LEU A 104 -31.84 -11.96 -0.50
C LEU A 104 -30.55 -11.71 0.28
N HIS A 105 -30.36 -12.42 1.39
CA HIS A 105 -29.13 -12.34 2.17
C HIS A 105 -27.91 -12.84 1.40
N ASP A 106 -28.02 -13.94 0.66
CA ASP A 106 -26.93 -14.44 -0.18
C ASP A 106 -26.57 -13.42 -1.28
N ILE A 107 -27.57 -12.79 -1.91
CA ILE A 107 -27.35 -11.74 -2.90
C ILE A 107 -26.57 -10.56 -2.29
N GLU A 108 -26.90 -10.14 -1.07
CA GLU A 108 -26.19 -9.07 -0.36
C GLU A 108 -24.71 -9.42 -0.14
N HIS A 109 -24.41 -10.66 0.27
CA HIS A 109 -23.03 -11.14 0.42
C HIS A 109 -22.29 -11.19 -0.90
N HIS A 110 -22.92 -11.66 -1.97
CA HIS A 110 -22.32 -11.65 -3.31
C HIS A 110 -22.01 -10.23 -3.79
N CYS A 111 -22.92 -9.28 -3.59
CA CYS A 111 -22.72 -7.87 -3.93
C CYS A 111 -21.57 -7.25 -3.13
N THR A 112 -21.53 -7.51 -1.83
CA THR A 112 -20.45 -7.06 -0.94
C THR A 112 -19.11 -7.65 -1.38
N LEU A 113 -19.04 -8.96 -1.63
CA LEU A 113 -17.84 -9.64 -2.11
C LEU A 113 -17.32 -9.01 -3.40
N ARG A 114 -18.20 -8.84 -4.41
CA ARG A 114 -17.81 -8.22 -5.68
C ARG A 114 -17.29 -6.80 -5.51
N THR A 115 -17.92 -6.02 -4.64
CA THR A 115 -17.50 -4.64 -4.35
C THR A 115 -16.10 -4.61 -3.76
N GLN A 116 -15.82 -5.46 -2.77
CA GLN A 116 -14.51 -5.53 -2.14
C GLN A 116 -13.43 -6.02 -3.12
N LEU A 117 -13.68 -7.08 -3.89
CA LEU A 117 -12.71 -7.58 -4.88
C LEU A 117 -12.42 -6.54 -5.98
N HIS A 118 -13.42 -5.77 -6.39
CA HIS A 118 -13.23 -4.68 -7.35
C HIS A 118 -12.37 -3.55 -6.77
N ALA A 119 -12.63 -3.13 -5.52
CA ALA A 119 -11.85 -2.12 -4.84
C ALA A 119 -10.40 -2.56 -4.59
N ALA A 120 -10.18 -3.86 -4.31
CA ALA A 120 -8.85 -4.43 -4.23
C ALA A 120 -8.10 -4.31 -5.57
N ALA A 121 -8.75 -4.67 -6.69
CA ALA A 121 -8.16 -4.55 -8.03
C ALA A 121 -7.81 -3.09 -8.38
N GLN A 122 -8.71 -2.14 -8.10
CA GLN A 122 -8.44 -0.71 -8.29
C GLN A 122 -7.23 -0.25 -7.48
N SER A 123 -7.12 -0.69 -6.22
CA SER A 123 -5.98 -0.35 -5.37
C SER A 123 -4.66 -0.91 -5.92
N LEU A 124 -4.67 -2.10 -6.53
CA LEU A 124 -3.46 -2.64 -7.18
C LEU A 124 -3.06 -1.87 -8.45
N ASP A 125 -4.05 -1.42 -9.24
CA ASP A 125 -3.78 -0.57 -10.40
C ASP A 125 -3.27 0.83 -9.98
N GLU A 126 -3.76 1.37 -8.86
CA GLU A 126 -3.22 2.58 -8.23
C GLU A 126 -1.78 2.37 -7.76
N ALA A 127 -1.48 1.28 -7.07
CA ALA A 127 -0.11 0.92 -6.66
C ALA A 127 0.84 0.87 -7.87
N ARG A 128 0.38 0.30 -8.97
CA ARG A 128 1.14 0.20 -10.23
C ARG A 128 1.42 1.57 -10.83
N THR A 129 0.42 2.46 -10.79
CA THR A 129 0.54 3.83 -11.30
C THR A 129 1.48 4.66 -10.44
N THR A 130 1.35 4.59 -9.12
CA THR A 130 2.21 5.28 -8.15
C THR A 130 3.67 4.89 -8.33
N LEU A 131 3.95 3.60 -8.50
CA LEU A 131 5.32 3.10 -8.65
C LEU A 131 5.99 3.49 -9.98
N ARG A 132 5.18 3.76 -11.02
CA ARG A 132 5.67 4.14 -12.36
C ARG A 132 5.69 5.63 -12.61
N THR A 133 4.96 6.41 -11.81
CA THR A 133 4.91 7.86 -11.96
C THR A 133 6.17 8.44 -11.32
N PRO A 134 7.00 9.18 -12.08
CA PRO A 134 8.15 9.86 -11.49
C PRO A 134 7.66 10.86 -10.44
N THR A 135 8.19 10.78 -9.22
CA THR A 135 7.92 11.83 -8.23
C THR A 135 8.51 13.14 -8.77
N PRO A 136 7.72 14.23 -8.87
CA PRO A 136 8.25 15.51 -9.31
C PRO A 136 9.43 15.91 -8.41
N ALA A 137 10.52 16.39 -9.01
CA ALA A 137 11.70 16.87 -8.29
C ALA A 137 11.26 17.85 -7.20
N ARG A 138 11.63 17.55 -5.95
CA ARG A 138 11.40 18.44 -4.82
C ARG A 138 11.94 19.83 -5.20
N PRO A 139 11.12 20.91 -5.17
CA PRO A 139 11.63 22.24 -5.45
C PRO A 139 12.76 22.57 -4.48
N PRO A 140 13.80 23.30 -4.93
CA PRO A 140 14.92 23.65 -4.07
C PRO A 140 14.40 24.35 -2.82
N SER A 141 14.85 23.87 -1.65
CA SER A 141 14.52 24.51 -0.38
C SER A 141 14.88 25.99 -0.44
N PRO A 142 14.00 26.91 0.02
CA PRO A 142 14.34 28.32 0.08
C PRO A 142 15.61 28.52 0.91
N THR A 143 16.54 29.31 0.37
CA THR A 143 17.82 29.64 1.00
C THR A 143 17.59 30.07 2.44
N ALA A 144 18.33 29.48 3.37
CA ALA A 144 18.24 29.82 4.79
C ALA A 144 18.38 31.33 4.98
N PRO A 145 17.52 31.99 5.78
CA PRO A 145 17.68 33.41 6.08
C PRO A 145 19.05 33.63 6.74
N PRO A 146 19.73 34.76 6.45
CA PRO A 146 21.05 35.03 6.99
C PRO A 146 21.02 35.02 8.53
N PRO A 147 22.11 34.58 9.19
CA PRO A 147 22.18 34.55 10.64
C PRO A 147 21.97 35.97 11.18
N VAL A 148 20.96 36.14 12.03
CA VAL A 148 20.73 37.38 12.76
C VAL A 148 21.94 37.60 13.66
N ALA A 149 22.64 38.72 13.49
CA ALA A 149 23.75 39.11 14.35
C ALA A 149 23.22 39.29 15.78
N THR A 150 23.61 38.37 16.67
CA THR A 150 23.44 38.52 18.12
C THR A 150 24.28 39.71 18.55
N SER A 151 23.64 40.84 18.87
CA SER A 151 24.31 41.96 19.53
C SER A 151 24.87 41.48 20.87
N GLU A 152 26.18 41.25 20.91
CA GLU A 152 26.90 40.96 22.14
C GLU A 152 26.72 42.13 23.11
N GLN A 153 26.01 41.79 24.19
CA GLN A 153 25.89 42.54 25.42
C GLN A 153 27.29 42.76 26.01
N THR A 154 27.93 43.87 25.64
CA THR A 154 29.25 44.25 26.18
C THR A 154 29.04 44.80 27.59
N ALA A 155 29.05 43.89 28.57
CA ALA A 155 29.28 44.21 29.97
C ALA A 155 30.71 44.76 30.12
N SER A 156 30.89 46.07 30.04
CA SER A 156 32.14 46.71 30.42
C SER A 156 32.11 47.05 31.91
N ARG A 157 32.80 46.19 32.67
CA ARG A 157 33.17 46.35 34.07
C ARG A 157 34.57 46.99 34.12
N ARG A 158 34.72 48.19 34.70
CA ARG A 158 35.93 48.69 35.40
C ARG A 158 35.63 50.07 36.03
N ALA A 159 35.49 50.17 37.35
CA ALA A 159 36.55 50.32 38.35
C ALA A 159 37.17 51.73 38.41
N ARG A 160 36.63 52.58 39.30
CA ARG A 160 37.35 53.27 40.38
C ARG A 160 36.37 54.00 41.29
#